data_AF-A0AA46AFB5-F1
#
_entry.id   AF-A0AA46AFB5-F1
#
_cell.length_a   1.000
_cell.length_b   1.000
_cell.length_c   1.000
_cell.angle_alpha   90.00
_cell.angle_beta   90.00
_cell.angle_gamma   90.00
#
_symmetry.space_group_name_H-M   'P 1'
#
loop_
_entity.id
_entity.type
_entity.pdbx_description
1 polymer ?
#
loop_
_entity_poly.entity_id
_entity_poly.type
_entity_poly.pdbx_seq_one_letter_code
_entity_poly.pdbx_strand_id
1 'polypeptide(L)' 'MGKKKRLGIHIEGSIYAVDEHVDIDHDEFLDKFIDFVEANGWMFGGGTYQVDEDGEAVK' A
#
# COMPACT_ATOMS: atom_id res chain seq x y z
N MET A 1 -24.22 21.81 -15.21
CA MET A 1 -23.20 20.76 -15.46
C MET A 1 -23.18 19.82 -14.26
N GLY A 2 -23.54 18.55 -14.44
CA GLY A 2 -23.49 17.56 -13.36
C GLY A 2 -22.04 17.25 -12.98
N LYS A 3 -21.73 17.18 -11.68
CA LYS A 3 -20.39 16.75 -11.22
C LYS A 3 -20.09 15.36 -11.76
N LYS A 4 -19.02 15.21 -12.54
CA LYS A 4 -18.50 13.89 -12.94
C LYS A 4 -18.09 13.15 -11.66
N LYS A 5 -18.53 11.90 -11.53
CA LYS A 5 -18.07 11.01 -10.44
C LYS A 5 -16.58 10.76 -10.64
N ARG A 6 -15.80 10.83 -9.55
CA ARG A 6 -14.39 10.44 -9.57
C ARG A 6 -14.30 8.92 -9.59
N LEU A 7 -13.35 8.40 -10.34
CA LEU A 7 -12.98 6.98 -10.33
C LEU A 7 -11.70 6.85 -9.49
N GLY A 8 -11.58 5.74 -8.77
CA GLY A 8 -10.43 5.41 -7.94
C GLY A 8 -10.13 3.92 -8.03
N ILE A 9 -9.00 3.50 -7.44
CA ILE A 9 -8.58 2.09 -7.38
C ILE A 9 -8.74 1.62 -5.94
N HIS A 10 -9.41 0.49 -5.75
CA HIS A 10 -9.44 -0.21 -4.47
C HIS A 10 -8.30 -1.23 -4.45
N ILE A 11 -7.54 -1.27 -3.35
CA ILE A 11 -6.40 -2.16 -3.18
C ILE A 11 -6.73 -3.07 -1.99
N GLU A 12 -6.63 -4.38 -2.20
CA GLU A 12 -6.79 -5.43 -1.20
C GLU A 12 -5.71 -6.48 -1.45
N GLY A 13 -5.10 -6.99 -0.39
CA GLY A 13 -4.03 -8.00 -0.43
C GLY A 13 -2.78 -7.60 0.33
N SER A 14 -1.80 -8.50 0.32
CA SER A 14 -0.52 -8.36 1.01
C SER A 14 0.63 -8.37 0.00
N ILE A 15 1.71 -7.65 0.32
CA ILE A 15 2.92 -7.61 -0.49
C ILE A 15 4.03 -8.28 0.31
N TYR A 16 4.70 -9.23 -0.30
CA TYR A 16 5.82 -9.97 0.28
C TYR A 16 7.08 -9.72 -0.56
N ALA A 17 8.25 -9.88 0.07
CA ALA A 17 9.48 -9.93 -0.69
C ALA A 17 9.46 -11.15 -1.62
N VAL A 18 10.11 -11.03 -2.77
CA VAL A 18 10.28 -12.17 -3.69
C VAL A 18 11.23 -13.21 -3.09
N ASP A 19 12.17 -12.76 -2.25
CA ASP A 19 13.06 -13.61 -1.47
C ASP A 19 12.40 -13.90 -0.11
N GLU A 20 12.10 -15.18 0.16
CA GLU A 20 11.45 -15.66 1.39
C GLU A 20 12.29 -15.46 2.65
N HIS A 21 13.56 -15.07 2.52
CA HIS A 21 14.45 -14.79 3.64
C HIS A 21 14.61 -13.31 3.95
N VAL A 22 13.83 -12.45 3.29
CA VAL A 22 13.88 -10.99 3.43
C VAL A 22 12.53 -10.46 3.86
N ASP A 23 12.50 -9.75 4.98
CA ASP A 23 11.31 -9.02 5.40
C ASP A 23 11.25 -7.64 4.73
N ILE A 24 10.03 -7.19 4.44
CA ILE A 24 9.78 -5.81 4.05
C ILE A 24 9.59 -4.99 5.32
N ASP A 25 10.44 -3.99 5.53
CA ASP A 25 10.21 -2.99 6.56
C ASP A 25 8.99 -2.13 6.20
N HIS A 26 8.03 -2.04 7.12
CA HIS A 26 6.74 -1.39 6.87
C HIS A 26 6.87 0.11 6.63
N ASP A 27 7.71 0.80 7.40
CA ASP A 27 7.92 2.24 7.28
C ASP A 27 8.65 2.57 5.95
N GLU A 28 9.71 1.82 5.62
CA GLU A 28 10.44 1.99 4.34
C GLU A 28 9.55 1.72 3.13
N PHE A 29 8.70 0.70 3.19
CA PHE A 29 7.72 0.42 2.14
C PHE A 29 6.72 1.56 2.01
N LEU A 30 6.16 2.03 3.13
CA LEU A 30 5.14 3.05 3.13
C LEU A 30 5.67 4.35 2.54
N ASP A 31 6.89 4.78 2.90
CA ASP A 31 7.53 5.95 2.32
C ASP A 31 7.66 5.83 0.80
N LYS A 32 8.21 4.72 0.29
CA LYS A 32 8.34 4.48 -1.15
C LYS A 32 7.00 4.40 -1.87
N PHE A 33 6.00 3.79 -1.23
CA PHE A 33 4.66 3.65 -1.80
C PHE A 33 3.96 5.01 -1.91
N ILE A 34 4.05 5.86 -0.88
CA ILE A 34 3.49 7.20 -0.91
C ILE A 34 4.22 8.06 -1.94
N ASP A 35 5.55 8.03 -2.00
CA ASP A 35 6.34 8.72 -3.02
C ASP A 35 5.89 8.35 -4.44
N PHE A 36 5.68 7.05 -4.70
CA PHE A 36 5.14 6.57 -5.98
C PHE A 36 3.75 7.13 -6.29
N VAL A 37 2.84 7.12 -5.31
CA VAL A 37 1.47 7.61 -5.47
C VAL A 37 1.47 9.13 -5.76
N GLU A 38 2.22 9.90 -4.98
CA GLU A 38 2.28 11.36 -5.12
C GLU A 38 3.00 11.80 -6.40
N ALA A 39 4.05 11.09 -6.83
CA ALA A 39 4.74 11.34 -8.09
C ALA A 39 3.81 11.23 -9.32
N ASN A 40 2.70 10.48 -9.20
CA ASN A 40 1.67 10.36 -10.23
C ASN A 40 0.50 11.34 -10.04
N GLY A 41 0.57 12.24 -9.07
CA GLY A 41 -0.49 13.19 -8.75
C GLY A 41 -1.72 12.53 -8.12
N TRP A 42 -1.55 11.37 -7.49
CA TRP A 42 -2.60 10.65 -6.79
C TRP A 42 -2.50 10.87 -5.28
N MET A 43 -3.49 10.37 -4.56
CA MET A 43 -3.52 10.38 -3.09
C MET A 43 -3.97 9.01 -2.63
N PHE A 44 -3.24 8.44 -1.69
CA PHE A 44 -3.64 7.24 -0.99
C PHE A 44 -4.34 7.62 0.31
N GLY A 45 -5.48 6.99 0.59
CA GLY A 45 -6.24 7.18 1.81
C GLY A 45 -6.65 5.83 2.37
N GLY A 46 -6.22 5.54 3.60
CA GLY A 46 -6.43 4.25 4.26
C GLY A 46 -5.43 4.02 5.39
N GLY A 47 -5.42 2.79 5.91
CA GLY A 47 -4.39 2.31 6.83
C GLY A 47 -3.58 1.20 6.16
N THR A 48 -2.32 1.08 6.56
CA THR A 48 -1.48 -0.07 6.26
C THR A 48 -0.92 -0.59 7.56
N TYR A 49 -0.68 -1.89 7.64
CA TYR A 49 -0.11 -2.58 8.80
C TYR A 49 0.77 -3.72 8.31
N GLN A 50 1.69 -4.18 9.15
CA GLN A 50 2.59 -5.27 8.79
C GLN A 50 1.90 -6.61 9.07
N VAL A 51 2.05 -7.56 8.15
CA VAL A 51 1.49 -8.92 8.27
C VAL A 51 2.56 -9.97 8.06
N ASP A 52 2.34 -11.15 8.65
CA ASP A 52 3.14 -12.34 8.38
C ASP A 52 2.60 -13.15 7.17
N GLU A 53 3.19 -14.32 6.92
CA GLU A 53 2.81 -15.22 5.83
C GLU A 53 1.40 -15.81 5.98
N ASP A 54 0.88 -15.89 7.21
CA ASP A 54 -0.48 -16.33 7.50
C ASP A 54 -1.50 -15.19 7.31
N GLY A 55 -1.02 -13.96 7.06
CA GLY A 55 -1.84 -12.76 6.89
C GLY A 55 -2.25 -12.11 8.20
N GLU A 56 -1.64 -12.53 9.32
CA GLU A 56 -1.93 -12.02 10.64
C GLU A 56 -1.11 -10.75 10.92
N ALA A 57 -1.72 -9.78 11.60
CA ALA A 57 -1.06 -8.51 11.90
C ALA A 57 0.04 -8.69 12.94
N VAL A 58 1.26 -8.24 12.62
CA VAL A 58 2.43 -8.37 13.49
C VAL A 58 2.78 -7.07 14.20
N LYS A 59 2.45 -5.92 13.59
CA LYS A 59 2.71 -4.58 14.13
C LYS A 59 1.80 -3.52 13.51
#